data_AF-A0A8J6MAX1-F1
#
_entry.id   AF-A0A8J6MAX1-F1
#
_cell.length_a   1.000
_cell.length_b   1.000
_cell.length_c   1.000
_cell.angle_alpha   90.00
_cell.angle_beta   90.00
_cell.angle_gamma   90.00
#
_symmetry.space_group_name_H-M   'P 1'
#
loop_
_entity.id
_entity.type
_entity.pdbx_description
1 polymer ?
#
loop_
_entity_poly.entity_id
_entity_poly.type
_entity_poly.pdbx_seq_one_letter_code
_entity_poly.pdbx_strand_id
1 'polypeptide(L)'
;SAEVDALDAATAELHARGLGAVDHIVYREPALLREEFGLPDWFAQALSESWRRGDPALMGRMDLAFDDTTGAIALLEYNADTPTLAIETAVAQWYWLQDVEPEADQFNSLHEKLLARFGWMKGLMDGAGLHFAAYESAAEEWLHSTYFRDLAEQSGIPTRQLDLGKIGWDGAKFHDAEGGVIRFLHKLYPWEWARQDAFGEGLAGAAVGVLEPPWKALLSDKAILPVLHRLFPDHPNILPARMGRHGGDPGAWVEKPCLGREGANVTLRRDGVMIEATAGDYGDGRWVTQAMATLPARDGWNAVIGSWMVGDETAGIIIREGRERIMRDGSRVVPHLFR
;
A
#
# COMPACT_ATOMS: atom_id res chain seq x y z
N SER A 1 16.68 -14.69 -10.95
CA SER A 1 16.06 -15.98 -11.34
C SER A 1 14.85 -15.70 -12.21
N ALA A 2 14.37 -16.65 -13.01
CA ALA A 2 13.24 -16.40 -13.92
C ALA A 2 11.94 -16.00 -13.18
N GLU A 3 11.71 -16.55 -11.98
CA GLU A 3 10.56 -16.18 -11.14
C GLU A 3 10.69 -14.75 -10.61
N VAL A 4 11.88 -14.36 -10.18
CA VAL A 4 12.18 -12.97 -9.75
C VAL A 4 11.95 -12.01 -10.90
N ASP A 5 12.46 -12.32 -12.10
CA ASP A 5 12.29 -11.46 -13.28
C ASP A 5 10.81 -11.31 -13.66
N ALA A 6 10.02 -12.39 -13.52
CA ALA A 6 8.58 -12.36 -13.76
C ALA A 6 7.82 -11.52 -12.71
N LEU A 7 8.17 -11.64 -11.43
CA LEU A 7 7.60 -10.84 -10.35
C LEU A 7 7.95 -9.36 -10.51
N ASP A 8 9.20 -9.06 -10.85
CA ASP A 8 9.67 -7.70 -11.12
C ASP A 8 8.88 -7.05 -12.26
N ALA A 9 8.81 -7.72 -13.42
CA ALA A 9 8.06 -7.26 -14.58
C ALA A 9 6.57 -7.07 -14.30
N ALA A 10 5.93 -8.03 -13.61
CA ALA A 10 4.53 -7.94 -13.25
C ALA A 10 4.26 -6.77 -12.29
N THR A 11 5.16 -6.52 -11.34
CA THR A 11 5.03 -5.42 -10.37
C THR A 11 5.11 -4.06 -11.07
N ALA A 12 6.10 -3.87 -11.94
CA ALA A 12 6.25 -2.63 -12.71
C ALA A 12 5.05 -2.37 -13.62
N GLU A 13 4.57 -3.40 -14.31
CA GLU A 13 3.40 -3.31 -15.18
C GLU A 13 2.12 -2.98 -14.40
N LEU A 14 1.86 -3.68 -13.29
CA LEU A 14 0.71 -3.41 -12.43
C LEU A 14 0.75 -1.99 -11.85
N HIS A 15 1.94 -1.47 -11.53
CA HIS A 15 2.11 -0.11 -11.06
C HIS A 15 1.70 0.89 -12.15
N ALA A 16 2.20 0.70 -13.37
CA ALA A 16 1.85 1.53 -14.52
C ALA A 16 0.34 1.51 -14.82
N ARG A 17 -0.31 0.34 -14.73
CA ARG A 17 -1.78 0.21 -14.87
C ARG A 17 -2.53 0.90 -13.74
N GLY A 18 -2.02 0.83 -12.51
CA GLY A 18 -2.53 1.59 -11.35
C GLY A 18 -2.50 3.09 -11.60
N LEU A 19 -1.35 3.64 -12.01
CA LEU A 19 -1.22 5.06 -12.35
C LEU A 19 -2.14 5.46 -13.51
N GLY A 20 -2.25 4.61 -14.54
CA GLY A 20 -3.19 4.84 -15.65
C GLY A 20 -4.66 4.86 -15.20
N ALA A 21 -5.04 4.04 -14.21
CA ALA A 21 -6.38 4.08 -13.63
C ALA A 21 -6.62 5.36 -12.82
N VAL A 22 -5.64 5.82 -12.05
CA VAL A 22 -5.71 7.13 -11.36
C VAL A 22 -5.91 8.26 -12.37
N ASP A 23 -5.11 8.28 -13.43
CA ASP A 23 -5.23 9.29 -14.50
C ASP A 23 -6.62 9.29 -15.15
N HIS A 24 -7.11 8.10 -15.49
CA HIS A 24 -8.44 7.92 -16.07
C HIS A 24 -9.55 8.44 -15.14
N ILE A 25 -9.49 8.10 -13.85
CA ILE A 25 -10.47 8.58 -12.86
C ILE A 25 -10.41 10.11 -12.76
N VAL A 26 -9.22 10.71 -12.66
CA VAL A 26 -9.07 12.16 -12.44
C VAL A 26 -9.48 13.00 -13.66
N TYR A 27 -9.23 12.52 -14.88
CA TYR A 27 -9.40 13.30 -16.10
C TYR A 27 -10.54 12.86 -17.03
N ARG A 28 -11.05 11.64 -16.89
CA ARG A 28 -12.06 11.07 -17.80
C ARG A 28 -13.35 10.71 -17.08
N GLU A 29 -13.24 10.10 -15.90
CA GLU A 29 -14.41 9.64 -15.13
C GLU A 29 -14.37 10.08 -13.65
N PRO A 30 -14.35 11.40 -13.36
CA PRO A 30 -14.25 11.90 -11.98
C PRO A 30 -15.46 11.58 -11.11
N ALA A 31 -16.60 11.22 -11.71
CA ALA A 31 -17.79 10.76 -10.99
C ALA A 31 -17.49 9.51 -10.11
N LEU A 32 -16.56 8.65 -10.55
CA LEU A 32 -16.17 7.45 -9.81
C LEU A 32 -15.61 7.77 -8.42
N LEU A 33 -14.98 8.94 -8.24
CA LEU A 33 -14.46 9.38 -6.93
C LEU A 33 -15.58 9.39 -5.87
N ARG A 34 -16.81 9.74 -6.24
CA ARG A 34 -17.96 9.74 -5.34
C ARG A 34 -18.71 8.43 -5.39
N GLU A 35 -18.99 7.94 -6.60
CA GLU A 35 -19.89 6.81 -6.82
C GLU A 35 -19.26 5.49 -6.36
N GLU A 36 -18.02 5.23 -6.77
CA GLU A 36 -17.33 3.97 -6.47
C GLU A 36 -16.45 4.09 -5.24
N PHE A 37 -15.73 5.21 -5.09
CA PHE A 37 -14.80 5.46 -3.98
C PHE A 37 -15.42 6.16 -2.78
N GLY A 38 -16.69 6.60 -2.85
CA GLY A 38 -17.40 7.19 -1.71
C GLY A 38 -16.67 8.39 -1.07
N LEU A 39 -15.87 9.13 -1.85
CA LEU A 39 -15.07 10.23 -1.32
C LEU A 39 -15.95 11.48 -1.14
N PRO A 40 -15.80 12.21 -0.02
CA PRO A 40 -16.44 13.50 0.14
C PRO A 40 -15.86 14.50 -0.87
N ASP A 41 -16.67 15.49 -1.26
CA ASP A 41 -16.36 16.47 -2.31
C ASP A 41 -15.00 17.15 -2.13
N TRP A 42 -14.71 17.59 -0.90
CA TRP A 42 -13.46 18.27 -0.57
C TRP A 42 -12.24 17.36 -0.80
N PHE A 43 -12.35 16.08 -0.45
CA PHE A 43 -11.25 15.14 -0.59
C PHE A 43 -11.09 14.69 -2.03
N ALA A 44 -12.19 14.47 -2.75
CA ALA A 44 -12.17 14.19 -4.19
C ALA A 44 -11.47 15.32 -4.97
N GLN A 45 -11.70 16.57 -4.57
CA GLN A 45 -11.01 17.73 -5.13
C GLN A 45 -9.52 17.72 -4.78
N ALA A 46 -9.16 17.65 -3.49
CA ALA A 46 -7.76 17.65 -3.05
C ALA A 46 -6.95 16.51 -3.68
N LEU A 47 -7.56 15.33 -3.78
CA LEU A 47 -7.01 14.16 -4.46
C LEU A 47 -6.70 14.46 -5.92
N SER A 48 -7.70 14.95 -6.66
CA SER A 48 -7.54 15.27 -8.08
C SER A 48 -6.48 16.35 -8.31
N GLU A 49 -6.40 17.34 -7.42
CA GLU A 49 -5.39 18.39 -7.47
C GLU A 49 -3.98 17.85 -7.19
N SER A 50 -3.84 16.95 -6.22
CA SER A 50 -2.54 16.31 -5.93
C SER A 50 -2.01 15.51 -7.12
N TRP A 51 -2.89 14.82 -7.85
CA TRP A 51 -2.52 14.14 -9.09
C TRP A 51 -2.10 15.13 -10.18
N ARG A 52 -2.90 16.18 -10.42
CA ARG A 52 -2.61 17.20 -11.44
C ARG A 52 -1.31 17.96 -11.20
N ARG A 53 -0.94 18.18 -9.94
CA ARG A 53 0.34 18.80 -9.56
C ARG A 53 1.54 17.86 -9.75
N GLY A 54 1.30 16.55 -9.83
CA GLY A 54 2.35 15.55 -9.80
C GLY A 54 2.99 15.42 -8.41
N ASP A 55 2.18 15.51 -7.35
CA ASP A 55 2.68 15.39 -5.97
C ASP A 55 3.43 14.05 -5.81
N PRO A 56 4.68 14.07 -5.29
CA PRO A 56 5.56 12.90 -5.32
C PRO A 56 5.12 11.83 -4.30
N ALA A 57 5.20 10.56 -4.71
CA ALA A 57 5.01 9.40 -3.83
C ALA A 57 6.35 8.80 -3.35
N LEU A 58 6.37 8.16 -2.18
CA LEU A 58 7.56 7.48 -1.66
C LEU A 58 7.61 6.04 -2.14
N MET A 59 6.56 5.27 -1.89
CA MET A 59 6.54 3.83 -2.06
C MET A 59 5.14 3.23 -2.16
N GLY A 60 5.07 1.92 -2.28
CA GLY A 60 3.85 1.13 -2.16
C GLY A 60 4.17 -0.36 -2.17
N ARG A 61 3.28 -1.19 -1.61
CA ARG A 61 3.42 -2.64 -1.61
C ARG A 61 2.21 -3.30 -2.26
N MET A 62 2.42 -4.04 -3.33
CA MET A 62 1.38 -4.89 -3.90
C MET A 62 1.40 -6.24 -3.22
N ASP A 63 0.22 -6.76 -2.92
CA ASP A 63 0.09 -8.15 -2.51
C ASP A 63 -0.30 -8.97 -3.74
N LEU A 64 0.55 -9.91 -4.10
CA LEU A 64 0.44 -10.74 -5.30
C LEU A 64 0.24 -12.20 -4.93
N ALA A 65 -0.69 -12.86 -5.62
CA ALA A 65 -0.74 -14.31 -5.70
C ALA A 65 0.27 -14.78 -6.74
N PHE A 66 1.03 -15.82 -6.41
CA PHE A 66 1.95 -16.47 -7.34
C PHE A 66 1.67 -17.97 -7.37
N ASP A 67 1.34 -18.48 -8.54
CA ASP A 67 1.18 -19.91 -8.78
C ASP A 67 2.46 -20.47 -9.40
N ASP A 68 3.30 -21.05 -8.56
CA ASP A 68 4.58 -21.65 -8.95
C ASP A 68 4.47 -22.86 -9.89
N THR A 69 3.25 -23.40 -10.09
CA THR A 69 3.01 -24.51 -11.02
C THR A 69 2.72 -24.05 -12.45
N THR A 70 2.17 -22.85 -12.60
CA THR A 70 1.80 -22.27 -13.90
C THR A 70 2.61 -21.03 -14.27
N GLY A 71 3.28 -20.41 -13.29
CA GLY A 71 3.93 -19.10 -13.42
C GLY A 71 2.96 -17.93 -13.35
N ALA A 72 1.67 -18.15 -13.05
CA ALA A 72 0.68 -17.08 -13.03
C ALA A 72 0.89 -16.14 -11.82
N ILE A 73 0.85 -14.83 -12.06
CA ILE A 73 0.94 -13.79 -11.05
C ILE A 73 -0.34 -12.96 -11.11
N ALA A 74 -0.97 -12.68 -9.98
CA ALA A 74 -2.21 -11.92 -9.93
C ALA A 74 -2.25 -10.90 -8.79
N LEU A 75 -2.71 -9.68 -9.07
CA LEU A 75 -2.88 -8.62 -8.09
C LEU A 75 -4.05 -8.90 -7.15
N LEU A 76 -3.76 -9.03 -5.85
CA LEU A 76 -4.77 -9.14 -4.80
C LEU A 76 -5.18 -7.76 -4.30
N GLU A 77 -4.22 -6.88 -4.02
CA GLU A 77 -4.45 -5.50 -3.60
C GLU A 77 -3.17 -4.67 -3.73
N TYR A 78 -3.31 -3.33 -3.67
CA TYR A 78 -2.19 -2.42 -3.67
C TYR A 78 -2.20 -1.56 -2.39
N ASN A 79 -1.35 -1.90 -1.42
CA ASN A 79 -1.14 -1.11 -0.21
C ASN A 79 -0.28 0.12 -0.54
N ALA A 80 -0.92 1.20 -0.97
CA ALA A 80 -0.24 2.35 -1.54
C ALA A 80 -0.03 3.51 -0.56
N ASP A 81 -0.87 3.66 0.47
CA ASP A 81 -0.85 4.82 1.37
C ASP A 81 0.02 4.59 2.63
N THR A 82 -0.18 3.47 3.32
CA THR A 82 0.56 3.13 4.56
C THR A 82 1.05 1.67 4.54
N PRO A 83 1.92 1.28 3.60
CA PRO A 83 2.42 -0.10 3.54
C PRO A 83 3.37 -0.40 4.71
N THR A 84 3.09 -1.46 5.47
CA THR A 84 3.97 -2.00 6.52
C THR A 84 4.95 -3.05 5.95
N LEU A 85 5.81 -3.64 6.79
CA LEU A 85 6.80 -4.67 6.45
C LEU A 85 8.09 -4.20 5.75
N ALA A 86 8.32 -2.89 5.68
CA ALA A 86 9.51 -2.32 5.06
C ALA A 86 10.80 -2.69 5.81
N ILE A 87 10.78 -2.77 7.15
CA ILE A 87 11.93 -3.17 7.97
C ILE A 87 12.22 -4.65 7.76
N GLU A 88 11.18 -5.48 7.79
CA GLU A 88 11.24 -6.92 7.58
C GLU A 88 11.82 -7.24 6.22
N THR A 89 11.41 -6.47 5.21
CA THR A 89 11.90 -6.59 3.83
C THR A 89 13.31 -6.05 3.68
N ALA A 90 13.59 -4.81 4.07
CA ALA A 90 14.85 -4.15 3.75
C ALA A 90 16.00 -4.62 4.65
N VAL A 91 15.70 -4.97 5.91
CA VAL A 91 16.71 -5.17 6.95
C VAL A 91 16.70 -6.61 7.45
N ALA A 92 15.57 -7.11 7.97
CA ALA A 92 15.55 -8.39 8.68
C ALA A 92 15.90 -9.57 7.78
N GLN A 93 15.28 -9.68 6.60
CA GLN A 93 15.58 -10.78 5.67
C GLN A 93 16.98 -10.68 5.04
N TRP A 94 17.54 -9.48 4.96
CA TRP A 94 18.91 -9.29 4.47
C TRP A 94 19.91 -9.84 5.48
N TYR A 95 19.80 -9.48 6.76
CA TYR A 95 20.64 -10.04 7.81
C TYR A 95 20.48 -11.56 7.91
N TRP A 96 19.26 -12.08 7.78
CA TRP A 96 19.04 -13.52 7.70
C TRP A 96 19.83 -14.17 6.55
N LEU A 97 19.79 -13.58 5.35
CA LEU A 97 20.52 -14.10 4.19
C LEU A 97 22.02 -14.14 4.48
N GLN A 98 22.58 -13.05 5.00
CA GLN A 98 24.00 -12.94 5.31
C GLN A 98 24.46 -13.95 6.37
N ASP A 99 23.62 -14.22 7.37
CA ASP A 99 23.96 -15.14 8.46
C ASP A 99 23.78 -16.62 8.08
N VAL A 100 22.78 -16.94 7.26
CA VAL A 100 22.36 -18.34 7.01
C VAL A 100 22.78 -18.84 5.62
N GLU A 101 22.72 -17.98 4.60
CA GLU A 101 22.92 -18.32 3.19
C GLU A 101 23.76 -17.24 2.45
N PRO A 102 25.00 -16.94 2.91
CA PRO A 102 25.79 -15.80 2.43
C PRO A 102 26.21 -15.88 0.95
N GLU A 103 26.17 -17.07 0.36
CA GLU A 103 26.51 -17.31 -1.06
C GLU A 103 25.28 -17.21 -1.99
N ALA A 104 24.08 -17.06 -1.44
CA ALA A 104 22.87 -16.88 -2.22
C ALA A 104 22.60 -15.39 -2.47
N ASP A 105 21.70 -15.11 -3.42
CA ASP A 105 21.27 -13.75 -3.74
C ASP A 105 19.81 -13.55 -3.30
N GLN A 106 19.39 -12.29 -3.17
CA GLN A 106 18.05 -11.92 -2.72
C GLN A 106 17.54 -10.72 -3.51
N PHE A 107 16.31 -10.82 -4.03
CA PHE A 107 15.68 -9.72 -4.75
C PHE A 107 15.19 -8.68 -3.74
N ASN A 108 16.10 -7.81 -3.33
CA ASN A 108 15.89 -6.84 -2.28
C ASN A 108 16.84 -5.64 -2.49
N SER A 109 16.28 -4.53 -2.94
CA SER A 109 16.99 -3.26 -3.07
C SER A 109 16.21 -2.14 -2.37
N LEU A 110 15.35 -2.50 -1.41
CA LEU A 110 14.36 -1.59 -0.85
C LEU A 110 15.04 -0.47 -0.07
N HIS A 111 16.08 -0.81 0.71
CA HIS A 111 16.84 0.14 1.50
C HIS A 111 17.52 1.20 0.61
N GLU A 112 18.27 0.75 -0.39
CA GLU A 112 19.06 1.61 -1.29
C GLU A 112 18.15 2.52 -2.13
N LYS A 113 17.03 1.98 -2.63
CA LYS A 113 16.08 2.77 -3.41
C LYS A 113 15.35 3.80 -2.55
N LEU A 114 15.01 3.48 -1.30
CA LEU A 114 14.43 4.47 -0.39
C LEU A 114 15.42 5.60 -0.08
N LEU A 115 16.70 5.29 0.17
CA LEU A 115 17.74 6.31 0.32
C LEU A 115 17.84 7.20 -0.92
N ALA A 116 17.88 6.61 -2.12
CA ALA A 116 17.91 7.37 -3.37
C ALA A 116 16.66 8.26 -3.53
N ARG A 117 15.47 7.73 -3.17
CA ARG A 117 14.21 8.46 -3.26
C ARG A 117 14.15 9.63 -2.29
N PHE A 118 14.55 9.46 -1.04
CA PHE A 118 14.68 10.56 -0.09
C PHE A 118 15.71 11.58 -0.56
N GLY A 119 16.87 11.14 -1.07
CA GLY A 119 17.88 12.01 -1.66
C GLY A 119 17.34 12.90 -2.78
N TRP A 120 16.47 12.35 -3.65
CA TRP A 120 15.76 13.13 -4.66
C TRP A 120 14.72 14.08 -4.06
N MET A 121 13.88 13.60 -3.12
CA MET A 121 12.84 14.40 -2.47
C MET A 121 13.40 15.57 -1.66
N LYS A 122 14.62 15.45 -1.13
CA LYS A 122 15.32 16.54 -0.43
C LYS A 122 15.35 17.83 -1.26
N GLY A 123 15.50 17.72 -2.59
CA GLY A 123 15.49 18.87 -3.49
C GLY A 123 14.15 19.60 -3.55
N LEU A 124 13.05 18.92 -3.22
CA LEU A 124 11.69 19.48 -3.21
C LEU A 124 11.37 20.24 -1.92
N MET A 125 12.15 20.00 -0.86
CA MET A 125 11.84 20.54 0.46
C MET A 125 12.48 21.92 0.71
N ASP A 126 13.42 22.37 -0.15
CA ASP A 126 14.12 23.65 -0.01
C ASP A 126 14.70 23.87 1.40
N GLY A 127 15.29 22.82 1.97
CA GLY A 127 15.84 22.80 3.32
C GLY A 127 14.81 22.76 4.45
N ALA A 128 13.50 22.76 4.15
CA ALA A 128 12.47 22.41 5.11
C ALA A 128 12.66 20.95 5.53
N GLY A 129 12.60 20.69 6.83
CA GLY A 129 12.68 19.32 7.34
C GLY A 129 11.44 18.49 7.01
N LEU A 130 11.58 17.17 7.15
CA LEU A 130 10.50 16.20 7.06
C LEU A 130 10.13 15.70 8.47
N HIS A 131 8.86 15.86 8.83
CA HIS A 131 8.34 15.30 10.07
C HIS A 131 7.80 13.89 9.83
N PHE A 132 7.94 13.00 10.80
CA PHE A 132 7.49 11.63 10.76
C PHE A 132 6.49 11.39 11.88
N ALA A 133 5.23 11.14 11.52
CA ALA A 133 4.14 10.94 12.47
C ALA A 133 3.64 9.50 12.49
N ALA A 134 3.50 8.97 13.70
CA ALA A 134 2.84 7.69 14.03
C ALA A 134 2.30 7.80 15.47
N TYR A 135 1.48 6.84 15.90
CA TYR A 135 1.06 6.79 17.30
C TYR A 135 2.19 6.26 18.19
N GLU A 136 2.60 7.05 19.20
CA GLU A 136 3.65 6.63 20.15
C GLU A 136 3.23 5.39 20.96
N SER A 137 1.92 5.22 21.18
CA SER A 137 1.35 4.03 21.84
C SER A 137 1.38 2.76 20.99
N ALA A 138 1.59 2.87 19.67
CA ALA A 138 1.69 1.75 18.75
C ALA A 138 3.16 1.48 18.43
N ALA A 139 3.81 0.62 19.22
CA ALA A 139 5.26 0.41 19.15
C ALA A 139 5.77 -0.02 17.76
N GLU A 140 5.01 -0.85 17.04
CA GLU A 140 5.36 -1.30 15.69
C GLU A 140 5.31 -0.16 14.68
N GLU A 141 4.23 0.62 14.66
CA GLU A 141 4.10 1.80 13.80
C GLU A 141 5.17 2.84 14.14
N TRP A 142 5.44 3.06 15.43
CA TRP A 142 6.49 3.97 15.86
C TRP A 142 7.86 3.55 15.34
N LEU A 143 8.20 2.26 15.44
CA LEU A 143 9.45 1.72 14.93
C LEU A 143 9.52 1.85 13.40
N HIS A 144 8.43 1.53 12.71
CA HIS A 144 8.33 1.65 11.26
C HIS A 144 8.54 3.11 10.78
N SER A 145 7.93 4.07 11.46
CA SER A 145 8.14 5.50 11.24
C SER A 145 9.58 5.93 11.54
N THR A 146 10.20 5.35 12.59
CA THR A 146 11.60 5.59 12.95
C THR A 146 12.56 5.13 11.84
N TYR A 147 12.28 3.99 11.20
CA TYR A 147 13.10 3.48 10.11
C TYR A 147 13.10 4.42 8.89
N PHE A 148 11.93 4.94 8.49
CA PHE A 148 11.89 5.93 7.41
C PHE A 148 12.54 7.25 7.79
N ARG A 149 12.44 7.65 9.06
CA ARG A 149 13.17 8.82 9.56
C ARG A 149 14.68 8.64 9.38
N ASP A 150 15.21 7.50 9.81
CA ASP A 150 16.63 7.18 9.69
C ASP A 150 17.10 7.22 8.23
N LEU A 151 16.32 6.67 7.29
CA LEU A 151 16.59 6.77 5.85
C LEU A 151 16.64 8.22 5.34
N ALA A 152 15.70 9.07 5.79
CA ALA A 152 15.68 10.49 5.44
C ALA A 152 16.87 11.26 6.05
N GLU A 153 17.25 10.95 7.30
CA GLU A 153 18.42 11.53 7.97
C GLU A 153 19.72 11.15 7.26
N GLN A 154 19.88 9.88 6.88
CA GLN A 154 21.02 9.40 6.08
C GLN A 154 21.08 10.09 4.70
N SER A 155 19.92 10.47 4.15
CA SER A 155 19.82 11.26 2.92
C SER A 155 20.06 12.77 3.13
N GLY A 156 20.33 13.17 4.38
CA GLY A 156 20.64 14.54 4.79
C GLY A 156 19.42 15.47 4.80
N ILE A 157 18.22 14.93 5.02
CA ILE A 157 17.01 15.71 5.30
C ILE A 157 16.97 15.97 6.82
N PRO A 158 16.77 17.21 7.29
CA PRO A 158 16.50 17.46 8.70
C PRO A 158 15.18 16.79 9.09
N THR A 159 15.15 16.01 10.16
CA THR A 159 13.92 15.30 10.54
C THR A 159 13.51 15.52 11.98
N ARG A 160 12.24 15.21 12.25
CA ARG A 160 11.67 15.08 13.60
C ARG A 160 10.67 13.93 13.59
N GLN A 161 10.67 13.11 14.64
CA GLN A 161 9.59 12.17 14.89
C GLN A 161 8.63 12.75 15.91
N LEU A 162 7.35 12.54 15.71
CA LEU A 162 6.32 13.08 16.59
C LEU A 162 5.15 12.12 16.73
N ASP A 163 4.52 12.16 17.90
CA ASP A 163 3.26 11.49 18.16
C ASP A 163 2.14 12.20 17.40
N LEU A 164 1.41 11.45 16.58
CA LEU A 164 0.30 11.97 15.76
C LEU A 164 -0.71 12.74 16.62
N GLY A 165 -1.00 12.27 17.83
CA GLY A 165 -1.93 12.91 18.76
C GLY A 165 -1.47 14.27 19.32
N LYS A 166 -0.21 14.65 19.08
CA LYS A 166 0.38 15.91 19.54
C LYS A 166 0.51 16.95 18.42
N ILE A 167 0.07 16.64 17.19
CA ILE A 167 0.04 17.62 16.09
C ILE A 167 -1.02 18.69 16.39
N GLY A 168 -0.59 19.95 16.42
CA GLY A 168 -1.48 21.10 16.52
C GLY A 168 -1.95 21.58 15.15
N TRP A 169 -3.18 22.11 15.09
CA TRP A 169 -3.73 22.79 13.93
C TRP A 169 -4.28 24.15 14.36
N ASP A 170 -3.81 25.24 13.77
CA ASP A 170 -4.22 26.62 14.11
C ASP A 170 -5.30 27.20 13.17
N GLY A 171 -5.78 26.41 12.21
CA GLY A 171 -6.69 26.85 11.15
C GLY A 171 -5.99 27.23 9.84
N ALA A 172 -4.67 27.31 9.82
CA ALA A 172 -3.87 27.63 8.64
C ALA A 172 -2.62 26.75 8.47
N LYS A 173 -1.96 26.36 9.56
CA LYS A 173 -0.72 25.58 9.59
C LYS A 173 -0.77 24.48 10.64
N PHE A 174 -0.03 23.41 10.35
CA PHE A 174 0.24 22.35 11.32
C PHE A 174 1.49 22.67 12.14
N HIS A 175 1.45 22.30 13.42
CA HIS A 175 2.51 22.55 14.37
C HIS A 175 2.93 21.27 15.08
N ASP A 176 4.23 21.12 15.34
CA ASP A 176 4.74 20.10 16.25
C ASP A 176 4.53 20.51 17.72
N ALA A 177 4.89 19.61 18.64
CA ALA A 177 4.73 19.83 20.08
C ALA A 177 5.58 20.99 20.64
N GLU A 178 6.59 21.46 19.89
CA GLU A 178 7.45 22.59 20.25
C GLU A 178 6.95 23.91 19.60
N GLY A 179 5.85 23.87 18.84
CA GLY A 179 5.27 25.00 18.11
C GLY A 179 5.90 25.26 16.74
N GLY A 180 6.83 24.42 16.29
CA GLY A 180 7.45 24.49 14.97
C GLY A 180 6.45 24.16 13.85
N VAL A 181 6.51 24.91 12.75
CA VAL A 181 5.62 24.68 11.60
C VAL A 181 6.01 23.41 10.86
N ILE A 182 5.06 22.50 10.69
CA ILE A 182 5.21 21.29 9.90
C ILE A 182 4.97 21.65 8.42
N ARG A 183 6.04 21.64 7.63
CA ARG A 183 5.98 21.92 6.17
C ARG A 183 5.85 20.66 5.33
N PHE A 184 6.52 19.59 5.74
CA PHE A 184 6.43 18.27 5.13
C PHE A 184 6.20 17.22 6.21
N LEU A 185 5.32 16.26 5.90
CA LEU A 185 4.89 15.22 6.83
C LEU A 185 4.82 13.85 6.16
N HIS A 186 5.62 12.91 6.64
CA HIS A 186 5.41 11.49 6.44
C HIS A 186 4.49 10.96 7.55
N LYS A 187 3.47 10.16 7.21
CA LYS A 187 2.47 9.68 8.17
C LYS A 187 2.23 8.17 8.08
N LEU A 188 2.19 7.49 9.23
CA LEU A 188 1.48 6.22 9.38
C LEU A 188 0.07 6.51 9.91
N TYR A 189 -0.70 7.18 9.06
CA TYR A 189 -2.08 7.55 9.33
C TYR A 189 -2.83 7.54 7.99
N PRO A 190 -3.66 6.51 7.71
CA PRO A 190 -4.27 6.37 6.40
C PRO A 190 -5.17 7.55 6.04
N TRP A 191 -5.20 7.93 4.76
CA TRP A 191 -6.11 8.93 4.22
C TRP A 191 -7.58 8.58 4.45
N GLU A 192 -7.90 7.29 4.59
CA GLU A 192 -9.24 6.83 4.91
C GLU A 192 -9.73 7.27 6.30
N TRP A 193 -8.81 7.42 7.26
CA TRP A 193 -9.07 7.96 8.58
C TRP A 193 -9.01 9.49 8.54
N ALA A 194 -7.98 10.04 7.90
CA ALA A 194 -7.81 11.48 7.76
C ALA A 194 -9.05 12.16 7.17
N ARG A 195 -9.68 11.57 6.16
CA ARG A 195 -10.88 12.14 5.52
C ARG A 195 -12.15 12.10 6.38
N GLN A 196 -12.11 11.42 7.53
CA GLN A 196 -13.19 11.38 8.51
C GLN A 196 -12.90 12.30 9.71
N ASP A 197 -11.68 12.84 9.80
CA ASP A 197 -11.21 13.65 10.91
C ASP A 197 -11.31 15.15 10.60
N ALA A 198 -11.45 15.96 11.65
CA ALA A 198 -11.65 17.40 11.56
C ALA A 198 -10.45 18.16 10.95
N PHE A 199 -9.25 17.58 11.00
CA PHE A 199 -8.05 18.17 10.41
C PHE A 199 -7.73 17.67 9.00
N GLY A 200 -8.50 16.71 8.47
CA GLY A 200 -8.26 16.09 7.17
C GLY A 200 -8.23 17.07 6.01
N GLU A 201 -9.13 18.07 6.02
CA GLU A 201 -9.17 19.14 5.02
C GLU A 201 -7.87 19.96 5.01
N GLY A 202 -7.35 20.29 6.19
CA GLY A 202 -6.06 20.98 6.32
C GLY A 202 -4.91 20.13 5.79
N LEU A 203 -4.93 18.83 6.10
CA LEU A 203 -3.87 17.89 5.72
C LEU A 203 -3.83 17.63 4.20
N ALA A 204 -4.99 17.55 3.55
CA ALA A 204 -5.07 17.36 2.10
C ALA A 204 -4.87 18.66 1.30
N GLY A 205 -4.97 19.82 1.96
CA GLY A 205 -4.78 21.13 1.37
C GLY A 205 -3.31 21.51 1.17
N ALA A 206 -3.08 22.77 0.77
CA ALA A 206 -1.73 23.28 0.48
C ALA A 206 -0.92 23.69 1.74
N ALA A 207 -1.44 23.43 2.95
CA ALA A 207 -0.79 23.83 4.20
C ALA A 207 0.47 23.02 4.51
N VAL A 208 0.55 21.79 4.01
CA VAL A 208 1.62 20.83 4.29
C VAL A 208 1.81 19.89 3.10
N GLY A 209 3.07 19.57 2.74
CA GLY A 209 3.38 18.51 1.79
C GLY A 209 3.32 17.15 2.48
N VAL A 210 2.39 16.29 2.08
CA VAL A 210 2.15 15.00 2.76
C VAL A 210 2.68 13.83 1.94
N LEU A 211 3.32 12.89 2.65
CA LEU A 211 3.86 11.65 2.12
C LEU A 211 3.23 10.46 2.86
N GLU A 212 2.44 9.60 2.23
CA GLU A 212 2.04 9.58 0.82
C GLU A 212 0.99 10.67 0.45
N PRO A 213 0.99 11.17 -0.80
CA PRO A 213 0.06 12.22 -1.24
C PRO A 213 -1.38 11.72 -1.38
N PRO A 214 -2.39 12.61 -1.37
CA PRO A 214 -3.81 12.24 -1.41
C PRO A 214 -4.21 11.28 -2.56
N TRP A 215 -3.62 11.41 -3.75
CA TRP A 215 -3.92 10.52 -4.89
C TRP A 215 -3.61 9.04 -4.64
N LYS A 216 -2.70 8.72 -3.71
CA LYS A 216 -2.39 7.35 -3.33
C LYS A 216 -3.56 6.65 -2.61
N ALA A 217 -4.49 7.42 -2.06
CA ALA A 217 -5.71 6.87 -1.48
C ALA A 217 -6.55 6.08 -2.50
N LEU A 218 -6.53 6.43 -3.79
CA LEU A 218 -7.23 5.66 -4.82
C LEU A 218 -6.63 4.27 -5.01
N LEU A 219 -5.29 4.18 -5.04
CA LEU A 219 -4.62 2.89 -5.21
C LEU A 219 -4.78 2.00 -3.97
N SER A 220 -4.89 2.61 -2.79
CA SER A 220 -5.05 1.89 -1.52
C SER A 220 -6.49 1.44 -1.23
N ASP A 221 -7.50 2.02 -1.88
CA ASP A 221 -8.90 1.59 -1.80
C ASP A 221 -9.15 0.47 -2.83
N LYS A 222 -9.65 -0.69 -2.37
CA LYS A 222 -9.88 -1.86 -3.25
C LYS A 222 -10.97 -1.64 -4.30
N ALA A 223 -11.73 -0.55 -4.23
CA ALA A 223 -12.58 -0.08 -5.32
C ALA A 223 -11.78 0.19 -6.62
N ILE A 224 -10.45 0.32 -6.55
CA ILE A 224 -9.59 0.36 -7.72
C ILE A 224 -9.57 -0.95 -8.52
N LEU A 225 -9.81 -2.11 -7.89
CA LEU A 225 -9.70 -3.42 -8.56
C LEU A 225 -10.77 -3.60 -9.65
N PRO A 226 -12.07 -3.30 -9.40
CA PRO A 226 -13.07 -3.27 -10.47
C PRO A 226 -12.76 -2.26 -11.58
N VAL A 227 -12.18 -1.10 -11.25
CA VAL A 227 -11.78 -0.10 -12.27
C VAL A 227 -10.64 -0.64 -13.14
N LEU A 228 -9.60 -1.22 -12.53
CA LEU A 228 -8.49 -1.86 -13.24
C LEU A 228 -8.99 -2.97 -14.16
N HIS A 229 -9.86 -3.85 -13.67
CA HIS A 229 -10.44 -4.91 -14.49
C HIS A 229 -11.27 -4.34 -15.65
N ARG A 230 -12.05 -3.27 -15.44
CA ARG A 230 -12.82 -2.63 -16.52
C ARG A 230 -11.93 -2.00 -17.59
N LEU A 231 -10.83 -1.37 -17.18
CA LEU A 231 -9.89 -0.72 -18.11
C LEU A 231 -8.98 -1.73 -18.82
N PHE A 232 -8.68 -2.86 -18.18
CA PHE A 232 -7.73 -3.87 -18.64
C PHE A 232 -8.30 -5.29 -18.48
N PRO A 233 -9.42 -5.63 -19.15
CA PRO A 233 -10.17 -6.87 -18.88
C PRO A 233 -9.42 -8.16 -19.19
N ASP A 234 -8.50 -8.12 -20.17
CA ASP A 234 -7.73 -9.28 -20.61
C ASP A 234 -6.30 -9.29 -20.06
N HIS A 235 -5.98 -8.42 -19.09
CA HIS A 235 -4.63 -8.32 -18.55
C HIS A 235 -4.30 -9.51 -17.64
N PRO A 236 -3.18 -10.23 -17.88
CA PRO A 236 -2.90 -11.50 -17.22
C PRO A 236 -2.75 -11.40 -15.70
N ASN A 237 -2.33 -10.23 -15.20
CA ASN A 237 -2.13 -10.00 -13.76
C ASN A 237 -3.32 -9.32 -13.06
N ILE A 238 -4.40 -8.99 -13.76
CA ILE A 238 -5.57 -8.32 -13.18
C ILE A 238 -6.74 -9.31 -13.14
N LEU A 239 -7.21 -9.60 -11.93
CA LEU A 239 -8.32 -10.53 -11.73
C LEU A 239 -9.66 -9.86 -12.04
N PRO A 240 -10.65 -10.60 -12.58
CA PRO A 240 -12.02 -10.12 -12.67
C PRO A 240 -12.52 -9.59 -11.34
N ALA A 241 -13.02 -8.36 -11.33
CA ALA A 241 -13.51 -7.69 -10.13
C ALA A 241 -14.75 -6.84 -10.41
N ARG A 242 -15.64 -6.75 -9.43
CA ARG A 242 -16.87 -5.95 -9.44
C ARG A 242 -17.11 -5.29 -8.09
N MET A 243 -17.75 -4.13 -8.11
CA MET A 243 -18.21 -3.44 -6.90
C MET A 243 -19.41 -4.16 -6.30
N GLY A 244 -19.52 -4.16 -4.97
CA GLY A 244 -20.55 -4.86 -4.21
C GLY A 244 -20.21 -6.32 -3.87
N ARG A 245 -21.13 -6.95 -3.13
CA ARG A 245 -21.09 -8.38 -2.78
C ARG A 245 -21.90 -9.18 -3.79
N HIS A 246 -21.29 -10.18 -4.41
CA HIS A 246 -21.93 -11.04 -5.41
C HIS A 246 -21.91 -12.51 -4.98
N GLY A 247 -22.29 -12.76 -3.74
CA GLY A 247 -22.12 -14.04 -3.08
C GLY A 247 -22.92 -15.24 -3.62
N GLY A 248 -23.68 -15.06 -4.70
CA GLY A 248 -24.41 -16.13 -5.41
C GLY A 248 -23.80 -16.51 -6.76
N ASP A 249 -22.70 -15.86 -7.18
CA ASP A 249 -22.10 -16.12 -8.49
C ASP A 249 -21.45 -17.52 -8.55
N PRO A 250 -21.56 -18.23 -9.69
CA PRO A 250 -20.83 -19.46 -9.91
C PRO A 250 -19.32 -19.19 -9.99
N GLY A 251 -18.50 -20.19 -9.66
CA GLY A 251 -17.05 -20.05 -9.61
C GLY A 251 -16.52 -19.64 -8.24
N ALA A 252 -15.23 -19.29 -8.18
CA ALA A 252 -14.53 -18.98 -6.94
C ALA A 252 -14.29 -17.47 -6.81
N TRP A 253 -14.78 -16.89 -5.72
CA TRP A 253 -14.78 -15.44 -5.49
C TRP A 253 -14.33 -15.08 -4.08
N VAL A 254 -13.78 -13.88 -3.94
CA VAL A 254 -13.38 -13.25 -2.68
C VAL A 254 -14.17 -11.96 -2.53
N GLU A 255 -14.99 -11.87 -1.49
CA GLU A 255 -15.66 -10.64 -1.08
C GLU A 255 -14.81 -9.96 0.00
N LYS A 256 -14.50 -8.67 -0.18
CA LYS A 256 -13.67 -7.92 0.76
C LYS A 256 -14.15 -6.46 0.88
N PRO A 257 -14.10 -5.84 2.05
CA PRO A 257 -14.41 -4.42 2.20
C PRO A 257 -13.40 -3.57 1.43
N CYS A 258 -13.86 -2.49 0.81
CA CYS A 258 -13.04 -1.56 0.03
C CYS A 258 -11.83 -1.02 0.82
N LEU A 259 -12.08 -0.70 2.09
CA LEU A 259 -11.14 -0.12 3.04
C LEU A 259 -10.60 -1.14 4.06
N GLY A 260 -10.89 -2.43 3.86
CA GLY A 260 -10.47 -3.47 4.80
C GLY A 260 -8.94 -3.63 4.82
N ARG A 261 -8.38 -3.91 5.99
CA ARG A 261 -6.94 -4.13 6.21
C ARG A 261 -6.69 -5.51 6.80
N GLU A 262 -5.47 -6.04 6.65
CA GLU A 262 -5.00 -7.25 7.36
C GLU A 262 -5.92 -8.48 7.26
N GLY A 263 -6.61 -8.63 6.13
CA GLY A 263 -7.52 -9.74 5.90
C GLY A 263 -8.82 -9.66 6.74
N ALA A 264 -9.16 -8.51 7.32
CA ALA A 264 -10.39 -8.31 8.07
C ALA A 264 -11.64 -8.36 7.18
N ASN A 265 -12.69 -9.02 7.68
CA ASN A 265 -14.00 -9.17 7.01
C ASN A 265 -13.94 -9.77 5.59
N VAL A 266 -12.91 -10.55 5.27
CA VAL A 266 -12.78 -11.22 3.97
C VAL A 266 -13.63 -12.49 3.97
N THR A 267 -14.37 -12.73 2.89
CA THR A 267 -15.18 -13.93 2.69
C THR A 267 -14.80 -14.61 1.39
N LEU A 268 -14.38 -15.88 1.45
CA LEU A 268 -14.13 -16.71 0.28
C LEU A 268 -15.38 -17.52 -0.02
N ARG A 269 -15.78 -17.55 -1.29
CA ARG A 269 -16.93 -18.30 -1.78
C ARG A 269 -16.55 -19.17 -2.97
N ARG A 270 -17.19 -20.33 -3.08
CA ARG A 270 -17.14 -21.20 -4.25
C ARG A 270 -18.55 -21.66 -4.59
N ASP A 271 -18.99 -21.35 -5.81
CA ASP A 271 -20.33 -21.67 -6.33
C ASP A 271 -21.44 -21.20 -5.38
N GLY A 272 -21.31 -19.95 -4.93
CA GLY A 272 -22.20 -19.31 -3.96
C GLY A 272 -22.04 -19.76 -2.50
N VAL A 273 -21.31 -20.85 -2.24
CA VAL A 273 -21.09 -21.39 -0.90
C VAL A 273 -19.90 -20.71 -0.24
N MET A 274 -20.08 -20.18 0.97
CA MET A 274 -19.00 -19.64 1.78
C MET A 274 -18.08 -20.78 2.25
N ILE A 275 -16.78 -20.67 1.95
CA ILE A 275 -15.77 -21.68 2.31
C ILE A 275 -14.85 -21.22 3.43
N GLU A 276 -14.62 -19.91 3.56
CA GLU A 276 -13.78 -19.31 4.61
C GLU A 276 -14.24 -17.87 4.84
N ALA A 277 -14.18 -17.40 6.08
CA ALA A 277 -14.51 -16.02 6.40
C ALA A 277 -13.72 -15.55 7.63
N THR A 278 -13.40 -14.26 7.67
CA THR A 278 -12.74 -13.62 8.81
C THR A 278 -13.66 -12.58 9.46
N ALA A 279 -13.50 -12.39 10.77
CA ALA A 279 -14.13 -11.29 11.49
C ALA A 279 -13.33 -9.97 11.31
N GLY A 280 -13.89 -8.85 11.77
CA GLY A 280 -13.26 -7.53 11.77
C GLY A 280 -14.30 -6.40 11.83
N ASP A 281 -13.81 -5.17 11.83
CA ASP A 281 -14.62 -3.95 12.06
C ASP A 281 -14.95 -3.17 10.76
N TYR A 282 -14.70 -3.75 9.59
CA TYR A 282 -14.94 -3.15 8.27
C TYR A 282 -16.27 -3.60 7.63
N GLY A 283 -17.18 -4.18 8.41
CA GLY A 283 -18.42 -4.78 7.92
C GLY A 283 -19.38 -3.81 7.23
N ASP A 284 -19.41 -2.56 7.69
CA ASP A 284 -20.39 -1.54 7.28
C ASP A 284 -19.95 -0.72 6.06
N GLY A 285 -18.77 -1.02 5.51
CA GLY A 285 -18.19 -0.29 4.38
C GLY A 285 -18.77 -0.69 3.01
N ARG A 286 -18.22 -0.06 1.96
CA ARG A 286 -18.37 -0.52 0.58
C ARG A 286 -17.61 -1.82 0.39
N TRP A 287 -18.03 -2.64 -0.57
CA TRP A 287 -17.46 -3.97 -0.81
C TRP A 287 -17.00 -4.13 -2.25
N VAL A 288 -16.03 -5.02 -2.47
CA VAL A 288 -15.69 -5.54 -3.79
C VAL A 288 -15.74 -7.06 -3.78
N THR A 289 -16.09 -7.63 -4.92
CA THR A 289 -15.96 -9.06 -5.21
C THR A 289 -14.91 -9.24 -6.30
N GLN A 290 -13.89 -10.05 -6.03
CA GLN A 290 -12.79 -10.34 -6.95
C GLN A 290 -12.70 -11.85 -7.18
N ALA A 291 -12.36 -12.29 -8.39
CA ALA A 291 -12.10 -13.69 -8.67
C ALA A 291 -11.01 -14.23 -7.74
N MET A 292 -11.17 -15.45 -7.25
CA MET A 292 -10.21 -16.06 -6.34
C MET A 292 -8.97 -16.51 -7.11
N ALA A 293 -7.82 -15.94 -6.77
CA ALA A 293 -6.54 -16.41 -7.30
C ALA A 293 -6.19 -17.80 -6.76
N THR A 294 -5.45 -18.57 -7.55
CA THR A 294 -4.81 -19.80 -7.07
C THR A 294 -3.65 -19.44 -6.16
N LEU A 295 -3.63 -20.00 -4.95
CA LEU A 295 -2.49 -19.98 -4.05
C LEU A 295 -2.09 -21.45 -3.83
N PRO A 296 -1.08 -21.99 -4.53
CA PRO A 296 -0.62 -23.36 -4.30
C PRO A 296 -0.10 -23.50 -2.87
N ALA A 297 -0.68 -24.42 -2.12
CA ALA A 297 -0.21 -24.70 -0.77
C ALA A 297 0.96 -25.68 -0.81
N ARG A 298 2.07 -25.34 -0.15
CA ARG A 298 3.25 -26.20 0.02
C ARG A 298 3.34 -26.64 1.48
N ASP A 299 3.33 -27.94 1.74
CA ASP A 299 3.31 -28.51 3.10
C ASP A 299 2.25 -27.91 4.04
N GLY A 300 1.11 -27.53 3.44
CA GLY A 300 -0.02 -26.89 4.12
C GLY A 300 0.19 -25.42 4.46
N TRP A 301 1.11 -24.72 3.79
CA TRP A 301 1.30 -23.27 3.87
C TRP A 301 0.90 -22.62 2.56
N ASN A 302 0.07 -21.58 2.65
CA ASN A 302 -0.20 -20.67 1.54
C ASN A 302 0.76 -19.49 1.63
N ALA A 303 1.16 -18.94 0.49
CA ALA A 303 2.08 -17.80 0.42
C ALA A 303 1.46 -16.65 -0.36
N VAL A 304 1.71 -15.41 0.08
CA VAL A 304 1.44 -14.18 -0.66
C VAL A 304 2.73 -13.40 -0.79
N ILE A 305 3.00 -12.87 -1.98
CA ILE A 305 4.18 -12.07 -2.27
C ILE A 305 3.82 -10.60 -2.07
N GLY A 306 4.46 -9.94 -1.10
CA GLY A 306 4.48 -8.48 -1.02
C GLY A 306 5.57 -7.95 -1.94
N SER A 307 5.20 -7.26 -3.02
CA SER A 307 6.14 -6.69 -3.99
C SER A 307 6.18 -5.18 -3.91
N TRP A 308 7.39 -4.62 -3.83
CA TRP A 308 7.61 -3.23 -3.46
C TRP A 308 7.88 -2.33 -4.65
N MET A 309 7.30 -1.13 -4.60
CA MET A 309 7.62 0.01 -5.43
C MET A 309 8.24 1.12 -4.56
N VAL A 310 9.25 1.80 -5.07
CA VAL A 310 9.80 3.05 -4.52
C VAL A 310 9.82 4.09 -5.65
N GLY A 311 9.03 5.15 -5.50
CA GLY A 311 8.62 5.97 -6.63
C GLY A 311 7.97 5.09 -7.71
N ASP A 312 8.56 5.11 -8.90
CA ASP A 312 8.09 4.33 -10.06
C ASP A 312 9.00 3.12 -10.36
N GLU A 313 9.89 2.76 -9.42
CA GLU A 313 10.80 1.62 -9.58
C GLU A 313 10.46 0.48 -8.62
N THR A 314 10.58 -0.76 -9.10
CA THR A 314 10.48 -1.96 -8.27
C THR A 314 11.65 -2.07 -7.30
N ALA A 315 11.42 -2.62 -6.11
CA ALA A 315 12.40 -2.50 -5.01
C ALA A 315 12.63 -3.80 -4.21
N GLY A 316 12.06 -4.92 -4.65
CA GLY A 316 12.21 -6.21 -4.00
C GLY A 316 10.89 -6.81 -3.56
N ILE A 317 10.97 -7.98 -2.93
CA ILE A 317 9.80 -8.72 -2.45
C ILE A 317 9.95 -9.15 -0.99
N ILE A 318 8.84 -9.51 -0.38
CA ILE A 318 8.75 -10.19 0.91
C ILE A 318 7.67 -11.28 0.83
N ILE A 319 7.90 -12.44 1.43
CA ILE A 319 6.94 -13.54 1.41
C ILE A 319 6.20 -13.57 2.76
N ARG A 320 4.87 -13.66 2.71
CA ARG A 320 4.04 -13.93 3.87
C ARG A 320 3.39 -15.29 3.76
N GLU A 321 3.53 -16.11 4.81
CA GLU A 321 2.94 -17.44 4.86
C GLU A 321 1.91 -17.59 5.99
N GLY A 322 0.88 -18.38 5.69
CA GLY A 322 -0.20 -18.72 6.61
C GLY A 322 -0.78 -20.11 6.33
N ARG A 323 -1.33 -20.75 7.37
CA ARG A 323 -2.08 -22.01 7.22
C ARG A 323 -3.45 -21.78 6.57
N GLU A 324 -4.03 -20.61 6.84
CA GLU A 324 -5.26 -20.12 6.22
C GLU A 324 -4.97 -19.53 4.82
N ARG A 325 -6.00 -19.39 3.98
CA ARG A 325 -5.84 -18.75 2.66
C ARG A 325 -5.81 -17.24 2.77
N ILE A 326 -6.44 -16.69 3.80
CA ILE A 326 -6.50 -15.26 4.06
C ILE A 326 -5.31 -14.87 4.94
N MET A 327 -4.39 -14.08 4.39
CA MET A 327 -3.25 -13.56 5.16
C MET A 327 -3.72 -12.52 6.16
N ARG A 328 -3.17 -12.58 7.37
CA ARG A 328 -3.49 -11.71 8.50
C ARG A 328 -2.25 -10.98 8.98
N ASP A 329 -2.46 -10.04 9.90
CA ASP A 329 -1.38 -9.32 10.57
C ASP A 329 -0.33 -10.27 11.19
N GLY A 330 -0.79 -11.29 11.93
CA GLY A 330 0.08 -12.31 12.53
C GLY A 330 0.63 -13.38 11.55
N SER A 331 0.45 -13.22 10.24
CA SER A 331 1.07 -14.14 9.26
C SER A 331 2.60 -14.04 9.32
N ARG A 332 3.28 -15.16 9.07
CA ARG A 332 4.74 -15.21 9.19
C ARG A 332 5.38 -14.50 8.02
N VAL A 333 6.40 -13.72 8.29
CA VAL A 333 7.36 -13.29 7.28
C VAL A 333 8.34 -14.43 7.03
N VAL A 334 8.51 -14.79 5.76
CA VAL A 334 9.45 -15.81 5.31
C VAL A 334 10.47 -15.14 4.39
N PRO A 335 11.78 -15.17 4.73
CA PRO A 335 12.80 -14.58 3.89
C PRO A 335 12.97 -15.40 2.60
N HIS A 336 13.21 -14.72 1.48
CA HIS A 336 13.50 -15.38 0.21
C HIS A 336 14.99 -15.35 -0.12
N LEU A 337 15.38 -16.26 -1.01
CA LEU A 337 16.67 -16.27 -1.70
C LEU A 337 16.50 -16.87 -3.09
N PHE A 338 17.47 -16.64 -3.97
CA PHE A 338 17.63 -17.37 -5.22
C PHE A 338 19.11 -17.65 -5.49
N ARG A 339 19.37 -18.56 -6.44
CA ARG A 339 20.73 -18.97 -6.85
C ARG A 339 20.81 -19.02 -8.38
#